data_AF-A0A7R9E0M7-F1
#
_entry.id   AF-A0A7R9E0M7-F1
#
_cell.length_a   1.000
_cell.length_b   1.000
_cell.length_c   1.000
_cell.angle_alpha   90.00
_cell.angle_beta   90.00
_cell.angle_gamma   90.00
#
_symmetry.space_group_name_H-M   'P 1'
#
loop_
_entity.id
_entity.type
_entity.pdbx_description
1 polymer ?
#
loop_
_entity_poly.entity_id
_entity_poly.type
_entity_poly.pdbx_seq_one_letter_code
_entity_poly.pdbx_strand_id
1 'polypeptide(L)'
;MKHFTLSTVLVVALLLSTGPVQSLSVDTGDDLGTIIFSSVLFRHGDRAPTGTYPNDPYNDEAKYWPRGYGQLTEIGEEQHFKQGSFFRKRYNHILHETYNVNDTYVRTSYIDRTLASAQSNLAGLYPPTEQNRAQPNIKFQDIPIHMVDKSNDQVTYFDTYSGFIGDLNLELFEQFITAAGTEELKRLSTGPLLKEIIANTQAKVNGTLSPDRGLYIYSAHDSNVVDLLQGLDVFNGILVPYASAVMIELRNKSDEYFITVSYKNSTELDPHLLQLPGCDALCPLDSFVELTKPIIPDDLTTECAEEVVAGQEYHFEIPAADDSLLMS
;
A
#
# COMPACT_ATOMS: atom_id res chain seq x y z
N MET A 1 -38.44 -52.51 24.57
CA MET A 1 -38.62 -51.05 24.42
C MET A 1 -37.40 -50.54 23.69
N LYS A 2 -37.49 -50.54 22.36
CA LYS A 2 -37.48 -49.36 21.47
C LYS A 2 -36.07 -48.81 21.23
N HIS A 3 -35.51 -49.33 20.14
CA HIS A 3 -34.48 -48.71 19.30
C HIS A 3 -34.87 -47.28 18.89
N PHE A 4 -33.88 -46.40 18.79
CA PHE A 4 -33.91 -45.27 17.87
C PHE A 4 -32.59 -45.21 17.10
N THR A 5 -32.73 -44.84 15.83
CA THR A 5 -31.92 -45.15 14.66
C THR A 5 -30.84 -44.12 14.36
N LEU A 6 -29.79 -44.59 13.66
CA LEU A 6 -28.84 -43.83 12.85
C LEU A 6 -29.53 -42.72 12.05
N SER A 7 -29.07 -41.47 12.21
CA SER A 7 -29.27 -40.42 11.22
C SER A 7 -28.09 -40.41 10.24
N THR A 8 -28.45 -40.55 8.98
CA THR A 8 -27.64 -40.62 7.78
C THR A 8 -26.83 -39.34 7.57
N VAL A 9 -25.50 -39.45 7.50
CA VAL A 9 -24.64 -38.39 6.94
C VAL A 9 -24.85 -38.41 5.43
N LEU A 10 -25.60 -37.44 4.92
CA LEU A 10 -25.76 -37.23 3.48
C LEU A 10 -24.50 -36.52 2.96
N VAL A 11 -23.60 -37.27 2.33
CA VAL A 11 -22.49 -36.70 1.57
C VAL A 11 -23.09 -36.07 0.31
N VAL A 12 -23.32 -34.76 0.35
CA VAL A 12 -23.57 -33.97 -0.86
C VAL A 12 -22.22 -33.77 -1.55
N ALA A 13 -21.93 -34.60 -2.55
CA ALA A 13 -20.86 -34.34 -3.49
C ALA A 13 -21.26 -33.11 -4.33
N LEU A 14 -20.80 -31.92 -3.95
CA LEU A 14 -20.80 -30.77 -4.85
C LEU A 14 -19.85 -31.10 -6.00
N LEU A 15 -20.43 -31.39 -7.16
CA LEU A 15 -19.74 -31.36 -8.44
C LEU A 15 -19.23 -29.93 -8.65
N LEU A 16 -17.98 -29.68 -8.29
CA LEU A 16 -17.25 -28.52 -8.80
C LEU A 16 -17.14 -28.73 -10.31
N SER A 17 -17.96 -28.00 -11.06
CA SER A 17 -17.75 -27.80 -12.48
C SER A 17 -16.36 -27.18 -12.65
N THR A 18 -15.39 -27.97 -13.05
CA THR A 18 -14.12 -27.47 -13.56
C THR A 18 -14.41 -26.79 -14.90
N GLY A 19 -14.88 -25.55 -14.83
CA GLY A 19 -14.74 -24.63 -15.95
C GLY A 19 -13.24 -24.54 -16.29
N PRO A 20 -12.88 -24.38 -17.58
CA PRO A 20 -11.48 -24.20 -17.93
C PRO A 20 -10.96 -22.98 -17.17
N VAL A 21 -9.88 -23.18 -16.41
CA VAL A 21 -9.07 -22.08 -15.88
C VAL A 21 -8.68 -21.25 -17.10
N GLN A 22 -9.28 -20.08 -17.23
CA GLN A 22 -8.92 -19.12 -18.26
C GLN A 22 -7.45 -18.77 -18.01
N SER A 23 -6.60 -19.15 -18.95
CA SER A 23 -5.19 -18.78 -18.94
C SER A 23 -5.08 -17.27 -18.84
N LEU A 24 -4.52 -16.75 -17.75
CA LEU A 24 -4.04 -15.36 -17.70
C LEU A 24 -3.03 -15.20 -18.82
N SER A 25 -3.41 -14.48 -19.87
CA SER A 25 -2.49 -14.04 -20.91
C SER A 25 -1.41 -13.19 -20.26
N VAL A 26 -0.15 -13.58 -20.44
CA VAL A 26 1.00 -12.71 -20.20
C VAL A 26 0.90 -11.59 -21.23
N ASP A 27 0.41 -10.43 -20.81
CA ASP A 27 0.13 -9.29 -21.67
C ASP A 27 1.45 -8.60 -22.07
N THR A 28 1.83 -8.73 -23.34
CA THR A 28 2.88 -7.93 -23.95
C THR A 28 2.33 -6.53 -24.11
N GLY A 29 2.71 -5.58 -23.24
CA GLY A 29 2.13 -4.25 -23.04
C GLY A 29 2.04 -3.26 -24.23
N ASP A 30 1.94 -3.74 -25.46
CA ASP A 30 1.74 -2.97 -26.69
C ASP A 30 0.28 -2.43 -26.84
N ASP A 31 -0.70 -2.96 -26.10
CA ASP A 31 -2.12 -2.55 -26.25
C ASP A 31 -2.66 -1.62 -25.12
N LEU A 32 -1.86 -1.30 -24.11
CA LEU A 32 -2.34 -0.46 -22.99
C LEU A 32 -2.15 1.05 -23.24
N GLY A 33 -1.48 1.44 -24.32
CA GLY A 33 -1.10 2.83 -24.56
C GLY A 33 0.06 3.31 -23.68
N THR A 34 0.35 4.62 -23.75
CA THR A 34 1.54 5.22 -23.13
C THR A 34 1.24 5.74 -21.73
N ILE A 35 2.07 5.40 -20.74
CA ILE A 35 1.98 5.98 -19.40
C ILE A 35 2.40 7.45 -19.48
N ILE A 36 1.57 8.36 -18.99
CA ILE A 36 1.86 9.80 -18.95
C ILE A 36 1.97 10.36 -17.53
N PHE A 37 1.48 9.61 -16.54
CA PHE A 37 1.58 9.93 -15.12
C PHE A 37 1.40 8.67 -14.27
N SER A 38 2.06 8.60 -13.12
CA SER A 38 1.88 7.50 -12.18
C SER A 38 1.91 7.96 -10.72
N SER A 39 1.01 7.39 -9.93
CA SER A 39 1.05 7.40 -8.48
C SER A 39 1.40 6.00 -7.97
N VAL A 40 2.46 5.90 -7.17
CA VAL A 40 2.97 4.63 -6.63
C VAL A 40 2.91 4.66 -5.12
N LEU A 41 2.17 3.72 -4.53
CA LEU A 41 2.21 3.44 -3.09
C LEU A 41 3.02 2.18 -2.85
N PHE A 42 4.02 2.23 -1.97
CA PHE A 42 4.76 1.03 -1.58
C PHE A 42 4.91 0.86 -0.08
N ARG A 43 4.95 -0.41 0.34
CA ARG A 43 5.38 -0.82 1.68
C ARG A 43 6.89 -0.62 1.78
N HIS A 44 7.38 -0.20 2.95
CA HIS A 44 8.81 -0.23 3.26
C HIS A 44 9.45 -1.63 3.04
N GLY A 45 10.78 -1.65 2.99
CA GLY A 45 11.56 -2.86 2.79
C GLY A 45 11.63 -3.73 4.06
N ASP A 46 12.37 -4.82 3.95
CA ASP A 46 12.70 -5.71 5.05
C ASP A 46 13.25 -4.93 6.26
N ARG A 47 12.79 -5.29 7.46
CA ARG A 47 13.08 -4.58 8.70
C ARG A 47 13.28 -5.54 9.86
N ALA A 48 13.96 -5.07 10.90
CA ALA A 48 13.92 -5.71 12.21
C ALA A 48 12.47 -5.81 12.74
N PRO A 49 12.17 -6.74 13.66
CA PRO A 49 10.92 -6.75 14.42
C PRO A 49 10.68 -5.38 15.07
N THR A 50 9.43 -4.92 15.17
CA THR A 50 9.10 -3.64 15.86
C THR A 50 9.10 -3.77 17.38
N GLY A 51 9.20 -4.99 17.88
CA GLY A 51 9.25 -5.39 19.28
C GLY A 51 9.31 -6.92 19.33
N THR A 52 9.35 -7.48 20.53
CA THR A 52 9.39 -8.94 20.71
C THR A 52 8.58 -9.39 21.94
N TYR A 53 8.35 -10.70 22.04
CA TYR A 53 7.65 -11.34 23.17
C TYR A 53 8.64 -11.67 24.31
N PRO A 54 8.16 -11.79 25.57
CA PRO A 54 9.05 -11.87 26.75
C PRO A 54 10.11 -12.98 26.72
N ASN A 55 9.81 -14.12 26.09
CA ASN A 55 10.66 -15.31 26.06
C ASN A 55 11.39 -15.52 24.73
N ASP A 56 11.48 -14.49 23.89
CA ASP A 56 12.19 -14.58 22.61
C ASP A 56 13.70 -14.81 22.82
N PRO A 57 14.30 -15.92 22.32
CA PRO A 57 15.74 -16.15 22.42
C PRO A 57 16.58 -15.12 21.64
N TYR A 58 15.96 -14.29 20.80
CA TYR A 58 16.58 -13.23 20.01
C TYR A 58 16.32 -11.82 20.54
N ASN A 59 15.94 -11.67 21.82
CA ASN A 59 15.59 -10.39 22.43
C ASN A 59 16.77 -9.44 22.75
N ASP A 60 18.02 -9.90 22.63
CA ASP A 60 19.22 -9.05 22.74
C ASP A 60 19.35 -8.17 21.48
N GLU A 61 18.72 -7.00 21.53
CA GLU A 61 18.64 -6.06 20.41
C GLU A 61 20.03 -5.69 19.88
N ALA A 62 20.97 -5.32 20.75
CA ALA A 62 22.31 -4.92 20.32
C ALA A 62 23.06 -6.04 19.59
N LYS A 63 22.78 -7.30 19.93
CA LYS A 63 23.40 -8.48 19.33
C LYS A 63 22.75 -8.89 18.00
N TYR A 64 21.42 -8.93 17.94
CA TYR A 64 20.69 -9.50 16.80
C TYR A 64 20.15 -8.44 15.84
N TRP A 65 19.90 -7.23 16.34
CA TRP A 65 19.31 -6.11 15.61
C TRP A 65 20.17 -4.86 15.82
N PRO A 66 21.41 -4.81 15.29
CA PRO A 66 22.39 -3.76 15.63
C PRO A 66 21.98 -2.35 15.22
N ARG A 67 20.98 -2.20 14.34
CA ARG A 67 20.36 -0.92 13.97
C ARG A 67 19.17 -0.54 14.85
N GLY A 68 18.70 -1.45 15.70
CA GLY A 68 17.54 -1.33 16.57
C GLY A 68 16.27 -1.95 16.01
N TYR A 69 15.27 -2.14 16.87
CA TYR A 69 13.96 -2.64 16.46
C TYR A 69 13.23 -1.70 15.49
N GLY A 70 12.48 -2.28 14.56
CA GLY A 70 11.64 -1.56 13.60
C GLY A 70 12.42 -0.83 12.49
N GLN A 71 13.75 -0.92 12.48
CA GLN A 71 14.63 -0.26 11.52
C GLN A 71 14.83 -1.09 10.25
N LEU A 72 15.07 -0.40 9.13
CA LEU A 72 15.30 -1.02 7.82
C LEU A 72 16.63 -1.82 7.82
N THR A 73 16.59 -3.02 7.28
CA THR A 73 17.79 -3.86 7.11
C THR A 73 18.47 -3.57 5.77
N GLU A 74 19.68 -4.10 5.59
CA GLU A 74 20.40 -4.06 4.31
C GLU A 74 19.65 -4.80 3.20
N ILE A 75 18.88 -5.83 3.55
CA ILE A 75 17.99 -6.52 2.60
C ILE A 75 16.89 -5.55 2.13
N GLY A 76 16.31 -4.77 3.05
CA GLY A 76 15.30 -3.77 2.73
C GLY A 76 15.82 -2.63 1.86
N GLU A 77 17.06 -2.19 2.11
CA GLU A 77 17.77 -1.23 1.26
C GLU A 77 17.93 -1.77 -0.17
N GLU A 78 18.42 -3.00 -0.32
CA GLU A 78 18.61 -3.64 -1.64
C GLU A 78 17.27 -3.82 -2.38
N GLN A 79 16.22 -4.24 -1.67
CA GLN A 79 14.87 -4.39 -2.22
C GLN A 79 14.38 -3.09 -2.84
N HIS A 80 14.48 -1.96 -2.12
CA HIS A 80 14.04 -0.68 -2.63
C HIS A 80 14.96 -0.12 -3.71
N PHE A 81 16.27 -0.34 -3.63
CA PHE A 81 17.19 0.05 -4.70
C PHE A 81 16.84 -0.64 -6.03
N LYS A 82 16.56 -1.95 -5.99
CA LYS A 82 16.10 -2.72 -7.16
C LYS A 82 14.75 -2.22 -7.67
N GLN A 83 13.81 -1.92 -6.77
CA GLN A 83 12.52 -1.37 -7.15
C GLN A 83 12.63 0.02 -7.80
N GLY A 84 13.48 0.90 -7.27
CA GLY A 84 13.78 2.19 -7.87
C GLY A 84 14.40 2.04 -9.27
N SER A 85 15.31 1.07 -9.42
CA SER A 85 15.90 0.73 -10.72
C SER A 85 14.85 0.21 -11.72
N PHE A 86 13.84 -0.53 -11.24
CA PHE A 86 12.70 -0.94 -12.05
C PHE A 86 11.84 0.28 -12.47
N PHE A 87 11.51 1.18 -11.54
CA PHE A 87 10.77 2.41 -11.85
C PHE A 87 11.54 3.30 -12.84
N ARG A 88 12.86 3.39 -12.72
CA ARG A 88 13.71 4.11 -13.67
C ARG A 88 13.54 3.59 -15.08
N LYS A 89 13.53 2.26 -15.27
CA LYS A 89 13.31 1.65 -16.59
C LYS A 89 11.89 1.88 -17.08
N ARG A 90 10.90 1.73 -16.19
CA ARG A 90 9.47 1.80 -16.52
C ARG A 90 8.99 3.20 -16.90
N TYR A 91 9.54 4.22 -16.25
CA TYR A 91 9.09 5.61 -16.39
C TYR A 91 10.13 6.49 -17.09
N ASN A 92 11.13 5.91 -17.76
CA ASN A 92 12.22 6.68 -18.38
C ASN A 92 11.75 7.74 -19.39
N HIS A 93 10.59 7.54 -20.01
CA HIS A 93 10.03 8.42 -21.04
C HIS A 93 9.27 9.61 -20.44
N ILE A 94 8.96 9.60 -19.15
CA ILE A 94 8.31 10.71 -18.42
C ILE A 94 9.21 11.32 -17.34
N LEU A 95 10.45 10.85 -17.20
CA LEU A 95 11.43 11.33 -16.22
C LEU A 95 12.72 11.78 -16.91
N HIS A 96 13.27 12.92 -16.51
CA HIS A 96 14.59 13.34 -16.96
C HIS A 96 15.68 12.36 -16.49
N GLU A 97 16.85 12.38 -17.16
CA GLU A 97 17.97 11.50 -16.80
C GLU A 97 18.45 11.68 -15.37
N THR A 98 18.45 12.93 -14.92
CA THR A 98 18.82 13.34 -13.57
C THR A 98 17.60 13.95 -12.90
N TYR A 99 17.48 13.81 -11.58
CA TYR A 99 16.31 14.33 -10.86
C TYR A 99 16.04 15.81 -11.19
N ASN A 100 14.77 16.08 -11.49
CA ASN A 100 14.20 17.42 -11.66
C ASN A 100 13.00 17.53 -10.70
N VAL A 101 12.89 18.68 -10.03
CA VAL A 101 11.78 18.96 -9.10
C VAL A 101 10.39 18.90 -9.76
N ASN A 102 10.36 19.07 -11.08
CA ASN A 102 9.17 18.97 -11.89
C ASN A 102 8.86 17.54 -12.36
N ASP A 103 9.64 16.53 -12.01
CA ASP A 103 9.41 15.14 -12.46
C ASP A 103 8.78 14.27 -11.40
N THR A 104 9.31 14.35 -10.17
CA THR A 104 9.00 13.40 -9.10
C THR A 104 8.68 14.11 -7.80
N TYR A 105 7.59 13.67 -7.16
CA TYR A 105 7.24 14.02 -5.80
C TYR A 105 7.30 12.76 -4.93
N VAL A 106 7.85 12.89 -3.73
CA VAL A 106 8.01 11.77 -2.80
C VAL A 106 7.47 12.17 -1.44
N ARG A 107 6.50 11.41 -0.95
CA ARG A 107 5.94 11.53 0.40
C ARG A 107 6.19 10.24 1.17
N THR A 108 6.49 10.36 2.46
CA THR A 108 6.62 9.21 3.35
C THR A 108 5.84 9.44 4.63
N SER A 109 5.51 8.34 5.31
CA SER A 109 5.13 8.43 6.72
C SER A 109 6.31 8.93 7.56
N TYR A 110 6.03 9.29 8.82
CA TYR A 110 7.01 9.82 9.77
C TYR A 110 7.97 8.75 10.35
N ILE A 111 7.88 7.48 9.91
CA ILE A 111 8.64 6.38 10.50
C ILE A 111 9.95 6.17 9.75
N ASP A 112 11.08 6.06 10.45
CA ASP A 112 12.44 5.92 9.87
C ASP A 112 12.54 4.91 8.72
N ARG A 113 11.94 3.72 8.87
CA ARG A 113 12.00 2.67 7.84
C ARG A 113 11.35 3.06 6.51
N THR A 114 10.31 3.91 6.52
CA THR A 114 9.66 4.37 5.28
C THR A 114 10.50 5.47 4.63
N LEU A 115 11.10 6.36 5.43
CA LEU A 115 12.06 7.36 4.94
C LEU A 115 13.30 6.70 4.31
N ALA A 116 13.95 5.76 5.02
CA ALA A 116 15.12 5.03 4.53
C ALA A 116 14.80 4.19 3.27
N SER A 117 13.59 3.62 3.21
CA SER A 117 13.11 2.91 2.01
C SER A 117 12.98 3.86 0.81
N ALA A 118 12.40 5.04 1.01
CA ALA A 118 12.29 6.05 -0.04
C ALA A 118 13.66 6.53 -0.53
N GLN A 119 14.62 6.75 0.39
CA GLN A 119 15.99 7.10 0.03
C GLN A 119 16.66 6.01 -0.82
N SER A 120 16.53 4.75 -0.40
CA SER A 120 17.08 3.60 -1.14
C SER A 120 16.42 3.44 -2.52
N ASN A 121 15.11 3.67 -2.61
CA ASN A 121 14.38 3.67 -3.88
C ASN A 121 14.88 4.77 -4.81
N LEU A 122 15.04 5.99 -4.30
CA LEU A 122 15.54 7.12 -5.07
C LEU A 122 16.96 6.94 -5.57
N ALA A 123 17.82 6.25 -4.80
CA ALA A 123 19.17 5.90 -5.25
C ALA A 123 19.15 4.97 -6.49
N GLY A 124 18.16 4.08 -6.59
CA GLY A 124 17.94 3.24 -7.78
C GLY A 124 17.21 3.98 -8.91
N LEU A 125 16.31 4.91 -8.57
CA LEU A 125 15.52 5.69 -9.53
C LEU A 125 16.38 6.74 -10.26
N TYR A 126 17.26 7.42 -9.54
CA TYR A 126 18.10 8.50 -10.06
C TYR A 126 19.58 8.23 -9.79
N PRO A 127 20.18 7.23 -10.46
CA PRO A 127 21.60 6.97 -10.32
C PRO A 127 22.40 8.19 -10.81
N PRO A 128 23.36 8.72 -10.04
CA PRO A 128 24.13 9.89 -10.46
C PRO A 128 24.98 9.61 -11.70
N THR A 129 24.94 10.54 -12.64
CA THR A 129 25.86 10.63 -13.77
C THR A 129 27.18 11.30 -13.36
N GLU A 130 28.20 11.24 -14.20
CA GLU A 130 29.47 11.92 -13.91
C GLU A 130 29.33 13.45 -13.79
N GLN A 131 28.27 14.01 -14.38
CA GLN A 131 28.02 15.46 -14.45
C GLN A 131 27.20 15.99 -13.27
N ASN A 132 26.38 15.16 -12.62
CA ASN A 132 25.48 15.59 -11.53
C ASN A 132 25.94 15.15 -10.13
N ARG A 133 27.02 14.38 -10.03
CA ARG A 133 27.62 14.00 -8.74
C ARG A 133 28.30 15.19 -8.09
N ALA A 134 28.05 15.39 -6.78
CA ALA A 134 28.70 16.45 -6.01
C ALA A 134 30.23 16.24 -5.86
N GLN A 135 30.65 14.97 -5.83
CA GLN A 135 32.06 14.56 -5.72
C GLN A 135 32.31 13.32 -6.57
N PRO A 136 33.51 13.12 -7.15
CA PRO A 136 33.79 11.96 -7.99
C PRO A 136 33.50 10.60 -7.34
N ASN A 137 33.75 10.49 -6.03
CA ASN A 137 33.62 9.24 -5.29
C ASN A 137 32.26 9.07 -4.59
N ILE A 138 31.38 10.08 -4.66
CA ILE A 138 30.06 10.03 -4.05
C ILE A 138 29.03 9.80 -5.17
N LYS A 139 28.52 8.57 -5.25
CA LYS A 139 27.45 8.18 -6.16
C LYS A 139 26.08 8.33 -5.49
N PHE A 140 25.83 9.54 -4.97
CA PHE A 140 24.57 9.90 -4.34
C PHE A 140 24.10 11.27 -4.87
N GLN A 141 22.78 11.42 -4.97
CA GLN A 141 22.13 12.68 -5.32
C GLN A 141 21.08 13.00 -4.27
N ASP A 142 21.11 14.23 -3.75
CA ASP A 142 20.09 14.73 -2.84
C ASP A 142 18.76 14.92 -3.58
N ILE A 143 17.74 14.20 -3.14
CA ILE A 143 16.37 14.30 -3.66
C ILE A 143 15.44 14.57 -2.48
N PRO A 144 14.66 15.67 -2.51
CA PRO A 144 13.72 16.00 -1.45
C PRO A 144 12.71 14.88 -1.20
N ILE A 145 12.51 14.57 0.08
CA ILE A 145 11.47 13.67 0.57
C ILE A 145 10.60 14.45 1.55
N HIS A 146 9.29 14.39 1.35
CA HIS A 146 8.32 15.11 2.15
C HIS A 146 7.70 14.19 3.21
N MET A 147 7.61 14.69 4.42
CA MET A 147 6.94 14.01 5.53
C MET A 147 5.86 14.92 6.10
N VAL A 148 4.82 14.29 6.64
CA VAL A 148 3.78 14.98 7.41
C VAL A 148 3.84 14.45 8.84
N ASP A 149 3.63 15.33 9.81
CA ASP A 149 3.57 14.95 11.21
C ASP A 149 2.51 13.87 11.45
N LYS A 150 2.79 12.90 12.34
CA LYS A 150 1.91 11.76 12.62
C LYS A 150 0.43 12.15 12.76
N SER A 151 0.14 13.20 13.53
CA SER A 151 -1.24 13.61 13.85
C SER A 151 -2.01 14.17 12.65
N ASN A 152 -1.30 14.55 11.59
CA ASN A 152 -1.86 15.19 10.40
C ASN A 152 -1.67 14.33 9.15
N ASP A 153 -1.00 13.18 9.27
CA ASP A 153 -0.82 12.28 8.15
C ASP A 153 -2.08 11.44 7.98
N GLN A 154 -2.80 11.69 6.88
CA GLN A 154 -4.03 10.99 6.49
C GLN A 154 -3.85 10.18 5.21
N VAL A 155 -2.63 10.16 4.65
CA VAL A 155 -2.35 9.60 3.31
C VAL A 155 -1.32 8.49 3.39
N THR A 156 -0.24 8.69 4.15
CA THR A 156 0.86 7.72 4.29
C THR A 156 0.89 7.03 5.64
N TYR A 157 0.02 7.43 6.56
CA TYR A 157 -0.18 6.82 7.86
C TYR A 157 -1.64 7.01 8.25
N PHE A 158 -2.29 6.00 8.83
CA PHE A 158 -3.64 6.13 9.37
C PHE A 158 -3.73 5.32 10.66
N ASP A 159 -4.07 5.99 11.77
CA ASP A 159 -3.94 5.45 13.13
C ASP A 159 -5.21 4.73 13.61
N THR A 160 -5.82 3.87 12.79
CA THR A 160 -6.91 2.99 13.26
C THR A 160 -6.42 1.82 14.11
N TYR A 161 -5.12 1.52 14.03
CA TYR A 161 -4.55 0.27 14.55
C TYR A 161 -3.87 0.42 15.92
N SER A 162 -3.73 1.63 16.46
CA SER A 162 -2.93 1.89 17.68
C SER A 162 -3.60 1.46 19.00
N GLY A 163 -4.83 0.93 18.96
CA GLY A 163 -5.57 0.46 20.14
C GLY A 163 -5.61 -1.05 20.39
N PHE A 164 -5.13 -1.90 19.45
CA PHE A 164 -5.42 -3.35 19.47
C PHE A 164 -4.19 -4.27 19.41
N ILE A 165 -2.99 -3.78 19.76
CA ILE A 165 -1.79 -4.64 19.81
C ILE A 165 -1.64 -5.24 21.21
N GLY A 166 -2.43 -6.30 21.43
CA GLY A 166 -2.30 -7.22 22.55
C GLY A 166 -2.62 -8.63 22.07
N ASP A 167 -1.95 -9.11 21.02
CA ASP A 167 -1.50 -10.49 20.84
C ASP A 167 -1.00 -10.75 19.41
N LEU A 168 0.12 -11.48 19.32
CA LEU A 168 0.83 -11.79 18.07
C LEU A 168 0.24 -13.06 17.45
N ASN A 169 -0.85 -12.96 16.68
CA ASN A 169 -1.41 -14.10 15.93
C ASN A 169 -2.10 -13.65 14.64
N LEU A 170 -2.57 -14.61 13.83
CA LEU A 170 -3.39 -14.45 12.62
C LEU A 170 -4.53 -13.41 12.75
N GLU A 171 -4.97 -13.14 13.99
CA GLU A 171 -5.88 -12.06 14.36
C GLU A 171 -5.42 -10.67 13.92
N LEU A 172 -4.11 -10.38 13.89
CA LEU A 172 -3.59 -9.10 13.37
C LEU A 172 -3.86 -8.94 11.87
N PHE A 173 -3.84 -10.04 11.11
CA PHE A 173 -4.15 -10.00 9.68
C PHE A 173 -5.65 -9.83 9.43
N GLU A 174 -6.48 -10.56 10.18
CA GLU A 174 -7.93 -10.36 10.18
C GLU A 174 -8.33 -8.94 10.61
N GLN A 175 -7.56 -8.33 11.53
CA GLN A 175 -7.73 -6.92 11.91
C GLN A 175 -7.45 -5.98 10.73
N PHE A 176 -6.37 -6.20 9.96
CA PHE A 176 -6.12 -5.40 8.75
C PHE A 176 -7.25 -5.53 7.72
N ILE A 177 -7.75 -6.74 7.51
CA ILE A 177 -8.88 -6.97 6.60
C ILE A 177 -10.12 -6.25 7.11
N THR A 178 -10.45 -6.43 8.39
CA THR A 178 -11.65 -5.86 9.00
C THR A 178 -11.61 -4.33 9.03
N ALA A 179 -10.46 -3.72 9.32
CA ALA A 179 -10.27 -2.28 9.45
C ALA A 179 -10.37 -1.49 8.13
N ALA A 180 -10.45 -2.16 6.97
CA ALA A 180 -10.83 -1.57 5.68
C ALA A 180 -11.89 -2.40 4.92
N GLY A 181 -12.70 -3.18 5.66
CA GLY A 181 -13.68 -4.10 5.09
C GLY A 181 -15.02 -3.47 4.72
N THR A 182 -15.42 -2.36 5.35
CA THR A 182 -16.68 -1.65 5.07
C THR A 182 -16.46 -0.43 4.19
N GLU A 183 -17.51 0.04 3.51
CA GLU A 183 -17.44 1.25 2.68
C GLU A 183 -17.03 2.49 3.50
N GLU A 184 -17.58 2.63 4.71
CA GLU A 184 -17.22 3.70 5.65
C GLU A 184 -15.74 3.64 6.04
N LEU A 185 -15.23 2.44 6.39
CA LEU A 185 -13.82 2.29 6.74
C LEU A 185 -12.90 2.58 5.55
N LYS A 186 -13.23 2.10 4.35
CA LYS A 186 -12.50 2.42 3.10
C LYS A 186 -12.49 3.92 2.84
N ARG A 187 -13.63 4.59 3.06
CA ARG A 187 -13.80 6.03 2.88
C ARG A 187 -12.90 6.84 3.82
N LEU A 188 -12.71 6.37 5.06
CA LEU A 188 -11.87 7.03 6.04
C LEU A 188 -10.39 6.65 5.94
N SER A 189 -10.05 5.42 5.55
CA SER A 189 -8.67 4.91 5.53
C SER A 189 -7.93 5.22 4.22
N THR A 190 -8.39 4.69 3.09
CA THR A 190 -7.73 4.87 1.78
C THR A 190 -8.35 6.00 0.95
N GLY A 191 -9.56 6.42 1.28
CA GLY A 191 -10.26 7.51 0.60
C GLY A 191 -9.43 8.79 0.44
N PRO A 192 -8.73 9.30 1.48
CA PRO A 192 -7.89 10.49 1.35
C PRO A 192 -6.75 10.32 0.34
N LEU A 193 -6.08 9.17 0.32
CA LEU A 193 -5.03 8.87 -0.67
C LEU A 193 -5.61 8.81 -2.08
N LEU A 194 -6.73 8.11 -2.28
CA LEU A 194 -7.39 8.04 -3.60
C LEU A 194 -7.86 9.42 -4.07
N LYS A 195 -8.38 10.26 -3.17
CA LYS A 195 -8.76 11.66 -3.46
C LYS A 195 -7.57 12.44 -4.00
N GLU A 196 -6.41 12.33 -3.36
CA GLU A 196 -5.18 12.98 -3.82
C GLU A 196 -4.72 12.45 -5.18
N ILE A 197 -4.72 11.12 -5.38
CA ILE A 197 -4.35 10.48 -6.64
C ILE A 197 -5.27 10.92 -7.79
N ILE A 198 -6.58 10.91 -7.58
CA ILE A 198 -7.57 11.32 -8.58
C ILE A 198 -7.42 12.81 -8.91
N ALA A 199 -7.27 13.67 -7.90
CA ALA A 199 -7.09 15.10 -8.11
C ALA A 199 -5.82 15.41 -8.92
N ASN A 200 -4.68 14.77 -8.59
CA ASN A 200 -3.43 14.94 -9.34
C ASN A 200 -3.57 14.42 -10.79
N THR A 201 -4.24 13.29 -10.97
CA THR A 201 -4.51 12.69 -12.29
C THR A 201 -5.38 13.62 -13.15
N GLN A 202 -6.47 14.15 -12.61
CA GLN A 202 -7.34 15.10 -13.31
C GLN A 202 -6.62 16.41 -13.62
N ALA A 203 -5.80 16.92 -12.68
CA ALA A 203 -4.97 18.09 -12.92
C ALA A 203 -3.94 17.85 -14.04
N LYS A 204 -3.37 16.63 -14.13
CA LYS A 204 -2.47 16.23 -15.23
C LYS A 204 -3.19 16.27 -16.58
N VAL A 205 -4.37 15.65 -16.66
CA VAL A 205 -5.20 15.64 -17.88
C VAL A 205 -5.60 17.05 -18.31
N ASN A 206 -5.94 17.91 -17.36
CA ASN A 206 -6.37 19.29 -17.62
C ASN A 206 -5.22 20.27 -17.86
N GLY A 207 -3.96 19.83 -17.74
CA GLY A 207 -2.78 20.70 -17.87
C GLY A 207 -2.65 21.74 -16.76
N THR A 208 -3.25 21.49 -15.60
CA THR A 208 -3.23 22.39 -14.42
C THR A 208 -2.35 21.88 -13.29
N LEU A 209 -1.80 20.68 -13.40
CA LEU A 209 -0.87 20.11 -12.42
C LEU A 209 0.38 21.00 -12.32
N SER A 210 0.70 21.47 -11.11
CA SER A 210 1.84 22.36 -10.89
C SER A 210 2.56 22.03 -9.58
N PRO A 211 3.86 21.71 -9.62
CA PRO A 211 4.64 21.36 -10.81
C PRO A 211 4.08 20.18 -11.61
N ASP A 212 4.31 20.16 -12.93
CA ASP A 212 3.77 19.16 -13.86
C ASP A 212 4.49 17.79 -13.79
N ARG A 213 4.44 17.16 -12.60
CA ARG A 213 5.16 15.93 -12.32
C ARG A 213 4.61 14.72 -13.07
N GLY A 214 5.50 13.80 -13.41
CA GLY A 214 5.16 12.53 -14.03
C GLY A 214 5.00 11.40 -13.02
N LEU A 215 5.64 11.51 -11.84
CA LEU A 215 5.69 10.43 -10.85
C LEU A 215 5.46 10.95 -9.43
N TYR A 216 4.50 10.34 -8.74
CA TYR A 216 4.26 10.52 -7.31
C TYR A 216 4.57 9.22 -6.60
N ILE A 217 5.38 9.30 -5.54
CA ILE A 217 5.78 8.14 -4.73
C ILE A 217 5.30 8.35 -3.30
N TYR A 218 4.64 7.35 -2.75
CA TYR A 218 4.17 7.27 -1.38
C TYR A 218 4.85 6.07 -0.69
N SER A 219 5.79 6.32 0.22
CA SER A 219 6.46 5.29 1.02
C SER A 219 5.74 5.12 2.37
N ALA A 220 5.17 3.94 2.58
CA ALA A 220 4.24 3.71 3.67
C ALA A 220 4.35 2.27 4.22
N HIS A 221 3.23 1.72 4.68
CA HIS A 221 3.16 0.44 5.38
C HIS A 221 2.38 -0.61 4.58
N ASP A 222 2.43 -1.85 5.07
CA ASP A 222 1.59 -2.95 4.60
C ASP A 222 0.11 -2.60 4.72
N SER A 223 -0.30 -2.02 5.86
CA SER A 223 -1.67 -1.57 6.09
C SER A 223 -2.17 -0.64 4.99
N ASN A 224 -1.39 0.38 4.59
CA ASN A 224 -1.80 1.29 3.51
C ASN A 224 -1.98 0.56 2.17
N VAL A 225 -1.14 -0.43 1.87
CA VAL A 225 -1.26 -1.24 0.66
C VAL A 225 -2.51 -2.13 0.72
N VAL A 226 -2.80 -2.72 1.88
CA VAL A 226 -4.04 -3.48 2.12
C VAL A 226 -5.25 -2.56 1.95
N ASP A 227 -5.28 -1.41 2.63
CA ASP A 227 -6.37 -0.44 2.59
C ASP A 227 -6.65 0.02 1.15
N LEU A 228 -5.61 0.33 0.38
CA LEU A 228 -5.75 0.72 -1.03
C LEU A 228 -6.30 -0.42 -1.89
N LEU A 229 -5.76 -1.64 -1.75
CA LEU A 229 -6.24 -2.79 -2.52
C LEU A 229 -7.67 -3.19 -2.13
N GLN A 230 -8.06 -3.03 -0.87
CA GLN A 230 -9.43 -3.26 -0.40
C GLN A 230 -10.38 -2.15 -0.86
N GLY A 231 -9.95 -0.89 -0.85
CA GLY A 231 -10.73 0.23 -1.39
C GLY A 231 -11.00 0.09 -2.89
N LEU A 232 -10.07 -0.51 -3.62
CA LEU A 232 -10.21 -0.83 -5.04
C LEU A 232 -10.89 -2.20 -5.29
N ASP A 233 -11.31 -2.92 -4.25
CA ASP A 233 -11.93 -4.25 -4.31
C ASP A 233 -11.11 -5.31 -5.08
N VAL A 234 -9.78 -5.24 -4.97
CA VAL A 234 -8.82 -6.15 -5.64
C VAL A 234 -7.81 -6.79 -4.69
N PHE A 235 -8.01 -6.66 -3.37
CA PHE A 235 -7.16 -7.33 -2.39
C PHE A 235 -7.35 -8.85 -2.43
N ASN A 236 -6.23 -9.59 -2.42
CA ASN A 236 -6.22 -11.04 -2.59
C ASN A 236 -6.23 -11.83 -1.28
N GLY A 237 -6.31 -11.16 -0.12
CA GLY A 237 -6.28 -11.82 1.19
C GLY A 237 -4.91 -12.40 1.56
N ILE A 238 -3.84 -11.97 0.90
CA ILE A 238 -2.47 -12.42 1.19
C ILE A 238 -1.70 -11.29 1.86
N LEU A 239 -0.88 -11.63 2.86
CA LEU A 239 0.04 -10.70 3.50
C LEU A 239 0.90 -9.98 2.46
N VAL A 240 0.92 -8.66 2.56
CA VAL A 240 1.65 -7.76 1.66
C VAL A 240 3.16 -7.94 1.85
N PRO A 241 3.94 -8.43 0.88
CA PRO A 241 5.38 -8.62 1.04
C PRO A 241 6.15 -7.30 1.20
N TYR A 242 7.37 -7.36 1.74
CA TYR A 242 8.24 -6.19 1.82
C TYR A 242 8.54 -5.61 0.44
N ALA A 243 8.68 -4.28 0.39
CA ALA A 243 8.88 -3.53 -0.85
C ALA A 243 7.81 -3.80 -1.94
N SER A 244 6.63 -4.31 -1.59
CA SER A 244 5.56 -4.41 -2.58
C SER A 244 5.02 -3.02 -2.94
N ALA A 245 4.59 -2.83 -4.19
CA ALA A 245 4.09 -1.55 -4.68
C ALA A 245 2.79 -1.70 -5.48
N VAL A 246 1.84 -0.80 -5.25
CA VAL A 246 0.67 -0.58 -6.11
C VAL A 246 0.97 0.64 -6.99
N MET A 247 0.91 0.47 -8.31
CA MET A 247 1.07 1.54 -9.28
C MET A 247 -0.29 1.83 -9.92
N ILE A 248 -0.77 3.05 -9.76
CA ILE A 248 -1.94 3.58 -10.46
C ILE A 248 -1.41 4.50 -11.55
N GLU A 249 -1.63 4.12 -12.80
CA GLU A 249 -0.99 4.73 -13.97
C GLU A 249 -2.04 5.33 -14.89
N LEU A 250 -1.90 6.62 -15.17
CA LEU A 250 -2.64 7.30 -16.21
C LEU A 250 -2.00 7.00 -17.55
N ARG A 251 -2.81 6.45 -18.46
CA ARG A 251 -2.43 6.08 -19.81
C ARG A 251 -3.16 6.93 -20.83
N ASN A 252 -2.44 7.29 -21.89
CA ASN A 252 -3.04 7.87 -23.09
C ASN A 252 -3.02 6.81 -24.20
N LYS A 253 -4.20 6.53 -24.78
CA LYS A 253 -4.37 5.66 -25.93
C LYS A 253 -5.35 6.32 -26.89
N SER A 254 -4.90 6.66 -28.10
CA SER A 254 -5.74 7.27 -29.13
C SER A 254 -6.45 8.56 -28.68
N ASP A 255 -5.73 9.43 -27.96
CA ASP A 255 -6.26 10.69 -27.39
C ASP A 255 -7.32 10.50 -26.28
N GLU A 256 -7.51 9.28 -25.79
CA GLU A 256 -8.36 8.96 -24.64
C GLU A 256 -7.51 8.57 -23.41
N TYR A 257 -8.08 8.81 -22.22
CA TYR A 257 -7.39 8.61 -20.94
C TYR A 257 -7.93 7.42 -20.17
N PHE A 258 -7.01 6.57 -19.71
CA PHE A 258 -7.32 5.34 -18.98
C PHE A 258 -6.46 5.23 -17.72
N ILE A 259 -6.94 4.47 -16.75
CA ILE A 259 -6.22 4.05 -15.56
C ILE A 259 -5.93 2.56 -15.66
N THR A 260 -4.67 2.20 -15.41
CA THR A 260 -4.30 0.82 -15.10
C THR A 260 -3.80 0.75 -13.67
N VAL A 261 -4.21 -0.28 -12.94
CA VAL A 261 -3.72 -0.57 -11.59
C VAL A 261 -2.87 -1.83 -11.63
N SER A 262 -1.64 -1.76 -11.13
CA SER A 262 -0.73 -2.91 -11.11
C SER A 262 -0.19 -3.14 -9.71
N TYR A 263 -0.04 -4.40 -9.30
CA TYR A 263 0.54 -4.79 -8.02
C TYR A 263 1.84 -5.57 -8.21
N LYS A 264 2.95 -4.95 -7.79
CA LYS A 264 4.28 -5.55 -7.76
C LYS A 264 4.53 -6.10 -6.36
N ASN A 265 4.32 -7.38 -6.14
CA ASN A 265 4.48 -8.05 -4.84
C ASN A 265 5.77 -8.85 -4.69
N SER A 266 6.72 -8.67 -5.62
CA SER A 266 8.03 -9.31 -5.61
C SER A 266 9.06 -8.30 -6.11
N THR A 267 10.26 -8.31 -5.54
CA THR A 267 11.38 -7.50 -6.04
C THR A 267 11.81 -7.95 -7.44
N GLU A 268 11.74 -9.25 -7.71
CA GLU A 268 12.33 -9.87 -8.90
C GLU A 268 11.35 -10.09 -10.05
N LEU A 269 10.04 -10.19 -9.76
CA LEU A 269 9.02 -10.46 -10.79
C LEU A 269 8.37 -9.17 -11.29
N ASP A 270 7.86 -9.22 -12.52
CA ASP A 270 7.05 -8.16 -13.11
C ASP A 270 5.73 -7.98 -12.35
N PRO A 271 5.16 -6.77 -12.36
CA PRO A 271 3.92 -6.50 -11.67
C PRO A 271 2.71 -7.17 -12.32
N HIS A 272 1.73 -7.52 -11.50
CA HIS A 272 0.46 -8.06 -11.94
C HIS A 272 -0.51 -6.92 -12.29
N LEU A 273 -1.00 -6.89 -13.52
CA LEU A 273 -2.08 -5.99 -13.90
C LEU A 273 -3.38 -6.45 -13.22
N LEU A 274 -4.05 -5.53 -12.52
CA LEU A 274 -5.29 -5.78 -11.79
C LEU A 274 -6.48 -5.25 -12.58
N GLN A 275 -7.60 -5.97 -12.49
CA GLN A 275 -8.87 -5.55 -13.03
C GLN A 275 -9.82 -5.20 -11.88
N LEU A 276 -10.29 -3.96 -11.87
CA LEU A 276 -11.26 -3.50 -10.88
C LEU A 276 -12.64 -4.09 -11.19
N PRO A 277 -13.42 -4.52 -10.18
CA PRO A 277 -14.80 -4.88 -10.39
C PRO A 277 -15.59 -3.75 -11.05
N GLY A 278 -16.32 -4.07 -12.13
CA GLY A 278 -17.07 -3.06 -12.89
C GLY A 278 -16.24 -2.28 -13.92
N CYS A 279 -14.97 -2.62 -14.13
CA CYS A 279 -14.13 -2.05 -15.20
C CYS A 279 -13.28 -3.12 -15.90
N ASP A 280 -12.73 -2.79 -17.06
CA ASP A 280 -11.65 -3.55 -17.68
C ASP A 280 -10.30 -3.19 -17.05
N ALA A 281 -9.27 -3.99 -17.29
CA ALA A 281 -7.92 -3.71 -16.79
C ALA A 281 -7.35 -2.38 -17.30
N LEU A 282 -7.74 -1.96 -18.51
CA LEU A 282 -7.56 -0.61 -19.05
C LEU A 282 -8.84 0.20 -18.79
N CYS A 283 -8.98 0.72 -17.57
CA CYS A 283 -10.22 1.33 -17.11
C CYS A 283 -10.34 2.77 -17.60
N PRO A 284 -11.41 3.20 -18.30
CA PRO A 284 -11.58 4.61 -18.66
C PRO A 284 -11.50 5.52 -17.43
N LEU A 285 -10.82 6.67 -17.54
CA LEU A 285 -10.60 7.56 -16.39
C LEU A 285 -11.91 7.95 -15.69
N ASP A 286 -12.94 8.31 -16.46
CA ASP A 286 -14.24 8.69 -15.89
C ASP A 286 -14.92 7.52 -15.17
N SER A 287 -14.74 6.29 -15.66
CA SER A 287 -15.26 5.08 -15.00
C SER A 287 -14.51 4.81 -13.69
N PHE A 288 -13.18 4.96 -13.68
CA PHE A 288 -12.39 4.83 -12.45
C PHE A 288 -12.82 5.85 -11.38
N VAL A 289 -13.06 7.10 -11.79
CA VAL A 289 -13.54 8.15 -10.88
C VAL A 289 -14.92 7.82 -10.32
N GLU A 290 -15.87 7.37 -11.15
CA GLU A 290 -17.21 7.03 -10.67
C GLU A 290 -17.21 5.78 -9.77
N LEU A 291 -16.41 4.76 -10.09
CA LEU A 291 -16.29 3.55 -9.27
C LEU A 291 -15.72 3.82 -7.87
N THR A 292 -14.76 4.75 -7.77
CA THR A 292 -14.10 5.07 -6.49
C THR A 292 -14.84 6.12 -5.68
N LYS A 293 -15.75 6.89 -6.29
CA LYS A 293 -16.49 8.00 -5.67
C LYS A 293 -17.15 7.69 -4.31
N PRO A 294 -17.78 6.52 -4.06
CA PRO A 294 -18.41 6.24 -2.76
C PRO A 294 -17.41 6.31 -1.59
N ILE A 295 -16.15 5.94 -1.84
CA ILE A 295 -15.09 5.93 -0.83
C ILE A 295 -14.22 7.19 -0.86
N ILE A 296 -14.59 8.25 -1.59
CA ILE A 296 -13.87 9.52 -1.56
C ILE A 296 -14.53 10.45 -0.53
N PRO A 297 -13.84 10.80 0.59
CA PRO A 297 -14.40 11.69 1.60
C PRO A 297 -14.57 13.10 1.03
N ASP A 298 -15.66 13.77 1.40
CA ASP A 298 -15.93 15.17 1.06
C ASP A 298 -15.07 16.08 1.95
N ASP A 299 -15.19 15.89 3.27
CA ASP A 299 -14.37 16.53 4.29
C ASP A 299 -14.04 15.52 5.39
N LEU A 300 -12.80 15.01 5.37
CA LEU A 300 -12.38 13.99 6.32
C LEU A 300 -12.45 14.49 7.78
N THR A 301 -12.30 15.79 8.02
CA THR A 301 -12.31 16.32 9.40
C THR A 301 -13.69 16.21 10.02
N THR A 302 -14.73 16.52 9.24
CA THR A 302 -16.12 16.41 9.72
C THR A 302 -16.60 14.97 9.73
N GLU A 303 -16.15 14.16 8.77
CA GLU A 303 -16.48 12.73 8.70
C GLU A 303 -15.81 11.90 9.80
N CYS A 304 -14.62 12.31 10.26
CA CYS A 304 -13.95 11.72 11.43
C CYS A 304 -14.34 12.37 12.76
N ALA A 305 -15.15 13.44 12.76
CA ALA A 305 -15.58 14.07 14.00
C ALA A 305 -16.55 13.13 14.71
N GLU A 306 -16.22 12.71 15.93
CA GLU A 306 -17.19 12.03 16.78
C GLU A 306 -18.44 12.90 16.89
N GLU A 307 -19.63 12.36 16.60
CA GLU A 307 -20.84 12.94 17.14
C GLU A 307 -20.65 12.95 18.65
N VAL A 308 -20.44 14.14 19.24
CA VAL A 308 -20.54 14.31 20.68
C VAL A 308 -22.00 14.05 21.03
N VAL A 309 -22.35 12.78 21.23
CA VAL A 309 -23.60 12.40 21.84
C VAL A 309 -23.49 12.85 23.30
N ALA A 310 -23.93 14.08 23.55
CA ALA A 310 -23.99 14.65 24.88
C ALA A 310 -24.83 13.72 25.79
N GLY A 311 -24.15 12.92 26.62
CA GLY A 311 -24.79 12.11 27.66
C GLY A 311 -24.66 10.59 27.58
N GLN A 312 -23.85 10.01 26.68
CA GLN A 312 -23.47 8.59 26.79
C GLN A 312 -22.02 8.44 27.26
N GLU A 313 -21.83 8.14 28.54
CA GLU A 313 -20.61 7.51 29.01
C GLU A 313 -20.55 6.09 28.44
N TYR A 314 -19.66 5.85 27.47
CA TYR A 314 -19.32 4.49 27.08
C TYR A 314 -18.41 3.89 28.16
N HIS A 315 -19.02 3.20 29.14
CA HIS A 315 -18.29 2.32 30.02
C HIS A 315 -17.88 1.07 29.24
N PHE A 316 -16.65 1.05 28.72
CA PHE A 316 -15.99 -0.19 28.37
C PHE A 316 -15.55 -0.86 29.67
N GLU A 317 -16.38 -1.73 30.22
CA GLU A 317 -15.93 -2.71 31.20
C GLU A 317 -14.97 -3.67 30.49
N ILE A 318 -13.67 -3.45 30.68
CA ILE A 318 -12.67 -4.49 30.41
C ILE A 318 -12.96 -5.59 31.44
N PRO A 319 -13.38 -6.81 31.03
CA PRO A 319 -13.52 -7.91 31.97
C PRO A 319 -12.17 -8.09 32.66
N ALA A 320 -12.14 -8.03 33.99
CA ALA A 320 -10.94 -8.33 34.75
C ALA A 320 -10.41 -9.69 34.28
N ALA A 321 -9.11 -9.76 33.99
CA ALA A 321 -8.45 -11.00 33.65
C ALA A 321 -8.79 -12.04 34.72
N ASP A 322 -9.40 -13.14 34.30
CA ASP A 322 -9.64 -14.28 35.17
C ASP A 322 -8.30 -14.97 35.43
N ASP A 323 -7.62 -14.57 36.50
CA ASP A 323 -6.37 -15.17 36.97
C ASP A 323 -6.53 -16.65 37.39
N SER A 324 -7.74 -17.24 37.33
CA SER A 324 -7.95 -18.66 37.65
C SER A 324 -7.47 -19.64 36.57
N LEU A 325 -7.09 -19.16 35.37
CA LEU A 325 -6.56 -20.00 34.29
C LEU A 325 -5.02 -20.13 34.26
N LEU A 326 -4.30 -19.51 35.21
CA LEU A 326 -2.84 -19.66 35.35
C LEU A 326 -2.41 -20.69 36.42
N MET A 327 -3.36 -21.44 36.98
CA MET A 327 -3.06 -22.60 37.83
C MET A 327 -3.99 -23.79 37.53
N SER A 328 -3.79 -24.44 36.38
CA SER A 328 -4.14 -25.85 36.17
C SER A 328 -3.22 -26.52 35.18
#